data_AF-A0A843TBG2-F1
#
_entry.id   AF-A0A843TBG2-F1
#
_cell.length_a   1.000
_cell.length_b   1.000
_cell.length_c   1.000
_cell.angle_alpha   90.00
_cell.angle_beta   90.00
_cell.angle_gamma   90.00
#
_symmetry.space_group_name_H-M   'P 1'
#
loop_
_entity.id
_entity.type
_entity.pdbx_description
1 polymer ?
#
loop_
_entity_poly.entity_id
_entity_poly.type
_entity_poly.pdbx_seq_one_letter_code
_entity_poly.pdbx_strand_id
1 'polypeptide(L)' 'GTVVMVYDGTAFEVEFAGRDGRAYALMPIRVEKLMILRDSPEFAAA' A
#
# COMPACT_ATOMS: atom_id res chain seq x y z
N GLY A 1 -1.98 -2.55 3.28
CA GLY A 1 -2.71 -2.32 2.03
C GLY A 1 -1.83 -2.77 0.90
N THR A 2 -2.42 -3.38 -0.12
CA THR A 2 -1.72 -3.89 -1.30
C THR A 2 -2.00 -2.95 -2.47
N VAL A 3 -0.96 -2.50 -3.17
CA VAL A 3 -1.13 -1.71 -4.39
C VAL A 3 -1.63 -2.63 -5.50
N VAL A 4 -2.81 -2.33 -6.05
CA VAL A 4 -3.41 -3.11 -7.15
C VAL A 4 -3.41 -2.37 -8.49
N MET A 5 -3.25 -1.04 -8.48
CA MET A 5 -3.12 -0.21 -9.67
C MET A 5 -2.30 1.04 -9.40
N VAL A 6 -1.62 1.55 -10.44
CA VAL A 6 -0.89 2.82 -10.41
C VAL A 6 -1.56 3.79 -11.39
N TYR A 7 -1.92 4.98 -10.93
CA TYR A 7 -2.51 6.04 -11.74
C TYR A 7 -1.47 7.11 -12.07
N ASP A 8 -0.98 7.13 -13.30
CA ASP A 8 -0.09 8.16 -13.87
C ASP A 8 1.05 8.62 -12.94
N GLY A 9 1.48 7.76 -12.02
CA GLY A 9 2.47 8.05 -10.97
C GLY A 9 2.02 9.03 -9.87
N THR A 10 0.79 9.53 -9.88
CA THR A 10 0.28 10.52 -8.91
C THR A 10 -0.52 9.89 -7.78
N ALA A 11 -1.14 8.74 -8.02
CA ALA A 11 -1.90 7.99 -7.03
C ALA A 11 -1.81 6.48 -7.26
N PHE A 12 -2.15 5.72 -6.23
CA PHE A 12 -2.13 4.27 -6.21
C PHE A 12 -3.47 3.77 -5.71
N GLU A 13 -4.09 2.85 -6.44
CA GLU A 13 -5.27 2.14 -5.92
C GLU A 13 -4.78 1.09 -4.93
N VAL A 14 -5.22 1.20 -3.68
CA VAL A 14 -4.78 0.33 -2.59
C VAL A 14 -5.97 -0.46 -2.06
N GLU A 15 -5.82 -1.78 -2.10
CA GLU A 15 -6.74 -2.72 -1.44
C GLU A 15 -6.34 -2.91 0.03
N PHE A 16 -7.33 -2.82 0.91
CA PHE A 16 -7.18 -3.15 2.33
C PHE A 16 -8.00 -4.39 2.64
N ALA A 17 -7.32 -5.45 3.04
CA ALA A 17 -7.92 -6.71 3.44
C ALA A 17 -7.91 -6.90 4.96
N GLY A 18 -8.97 -7.52 5.47
CA GLY A 18 -9.05 -7.96 6.86
C GLY A 18 -8.22 -9.22 7.11
N ARG A 19 -8.19 -9.68 8.37
CA ARG A 19 -7.49 -10.92 8.73
C ARG A 19 -8.08 -12.18 8.06
N ASP A 20 -9.31 -12.10 7.59
CA ASP A 20 -10.00 -13.15 6.83
C ASP A 20 -9.61 -13.16 5.34
N GLY A 21 -8.72 -12.27 4.92
CA GLY A 21 -8.29 -12.11 3.53
C GLY A 21 -9.32 -11.41 2.64
N ARG A 22 -10.44 -10.92 3.19
CA ARG A 22 -11.44 -10.20 2.41
C ARG A 22 -11.11 -8.72 2.37
N ALA A 23 -11.15 -8.15 1.16
CA ALA A 23 -11.08 -6.71 0.97
C ALA A 23 -12.29 -6.03 1.64
N TYR A 24 -12.03 -5.03 2.48
CA TYR A 24 -13.07 -4.18 3.07
C TYR A 24 -13.02 -2.74 2.56
N ALA A 25 -11.91 -2.34 1.90
CA ALA A 25 -11.80 -1.05 1.25
C ALA A 25 -10.87 -1.11 0.02
N LEU A 26 -11.22 -0.32 -0.99
CA LEU A 26 -10.40 0.04 -2.14
C LEU A 26 -10.37 1.56 -2.19
N MET A 27 -9.18 2.15 -2.14
CA MET A 27 -9.03 3.59 -2.07
C MET A 27 -7.83 4.08 -2.90
N PRO A 28 -8.00 5.15 -3.68
CA PRO A 28 -6.88 5.84 -4.30
C PRO A 28 -6.12 6.64 -3.24
N ILE A 29 -4.82 6.36 -3.08
CA ILE A 29 -3.92 7.08 -2.19
C ILE A 29 -2.94 7.89 -3.02
N ARG A 30 -2.91 9.21 -2.79
CA ARG A 30 -1.95 10.09 -3.46
C ARG A 30 -0.53 9.84 -3.00
N VAL A 31 0.43 10.04 -3.90
CA VAL A 31 1.85 9.78 -3.64
C VAL A 31 2.39 10.54 -2.43
N GLU A 32 1.89 11.76 -2.14
CA GLU A 32 2.37 12.55 -1.00
C GLU A 32 1.95 11.98 0.36
N LYS A 33 0.99 11.04 0.37
CA LYS A 33 0.55 10.33 1.58
C LYS A 33 1.23 8.97 1.75
N LEU A 34 2.07 8.56 0.81
CA LEU A 34 2.77 7.29 0.89
C LEU A 34 4.11 7.43 1.61
N MET A 35 4.45 6.41 2.38
CA MET A 35 5.80 6.25 2.93
C MET A 35 6.58 5.31 2.03
N ILE A 36 7.76 5.75 1.58
CA ILE A 36 8.68 4.88 0.84
C ILE A 36 9.32 3.93 1.85
N LEU A 37 8.96 2.65 1.79
CA LEU A 37 9.67 1.60 2.50
C LEU A 37 11.00 1.36 1.79
N ARG A 38 12.10 1.62 2.50
CA ARG A 38 13.43 1.21 2.06
C ARG A 38 13.68 -0.17 2.65
N ASP A 39 13.80 -1.17 1.79
CA ASP A 39 14.21 -2.49 2.22
C ASP A 39 15.64 -2.40 2.72
N SER A 40 15.78 -2.32 4.04
CA SER A 40 17.05 -2.26 4.75
C SER A 40 17.05 -3.46 5.69
N PRO A 41 18.08 -4.32 5.67
CA PRO A 41 18.08 -5.60 6.39
C PRO A 41 17.76 -5.46 7.89
N GLU A 42 18.05 -4.30 8.47
CA GLU A 42 17.77 -3.98 9.88
C GLU A 42 16.27 -3.95 10.27
N PHE A 43 15.31 -3.79 9.36
CA PHE A 43 13.89 -3.67 9.70
C PHE A 43 13.04 -4.91 9.40
N ALA A 44 13.63 -5.97 8.83
CA ALA A 44 12.92 -7.22 8.50
C ALA A 44 12.70 -8.16 9.71
N ALA A 45 13.27 -7.83 10.88
CA ALA A 45 13.22 -8.66 12.08
C ALA A 45 12.81 -7.84 13.33
N ALA A 46 11.54 -7.43 13.40
CA ALA A 46 10.93 -6.90 14.63
C ALA A 46 9.51 -7.45 14.81
#